data_AF-A0A842IUS0-F1
#
_entry.id   AF-A0A842IUS0-F1
#
_cell.length_a   1.000
_cell.length_b   1.000
_cell.length_c   1.000
_cell.angle_alpha   90.00
_cell.angle_beta   90.00
_cell.angle_gamma   90.00
#
_symmetry.space_group_name_H-M   'P 1'
#
loop_
_entity.id
_entity.type
_entity.pdbx_description
1 polymer ?
#
loop_
_entity_poly.entity_id
_entity_poly.type
_entity_poly.pdbx_seq_one_letter_code
_entity_poly.pdbx_strand_id
1 'polypeptide(L)'
;MIIKKVKNFLLPFSFCLLIAMALYPDSTINSDLYSTEGLELDYNVSAELAMNDQSQNSQPNIFTPHLGKSFEGFKEALAFKESRGDYFTVNTLGYLGKYQFGAETLKLIGIYSPNQFLYNPELQEKAFIANAERNKWVLRKDIKRFNGKSIGGVKVTESGILAAAHLAGPGSVKKFLRSYGNYNFSDAYGSTVKYYMKRFSGYDTSIVTPKKKAKATL
;
A
#
# COMPACT_ATOMS: atom_id res chain seq x y z
N MET A 1 7.08 0.28 59.86
CA MET A 1 5.84 -0.51 59.99
C MET A 1 5.03 -0.67 58.67
N ILE A 2 5.56 -0.25 57.50
CA ILE A 2 4.81 -0.27 56.22
C ILE A 2 5.16 -1.50 55.34
N ILE A 3 6.42 -1.94 55.33
CA ILE A 3 6.89 -3.05 54.48
C ILE A 3 6.23 -4.40 54.82
N LYS A 4 5.92 -4.65 56.10
CA LYS A 4 5.20 -5.87 56.53
C LYS A 4 3.73 -5.91 56.08
N LYS A 5 3.08 -4.75 55.89
CA LYS A 5 1.67 -4.70 55.42
C LYS A 5 1.53 -5.03 53.94
N VAL A 6 2.49 -4.64 53.09
CA VAL A 6 2.42 -4.87 51.63
C VAL A 6 2.62 -6.34 51.27
N LYS A 7 3.52 -7.06 51.97
CA LYS A 7 3.71 -8.51 51.80
C LYS A 7 2.46 -9.33 52.13
N ASN A 8 1.63 -8.88 53.07
CA ASN A 8 0.39 -9.59 53.45
C ASN A 8 -0.75 -9.43 52.42
N PHE A 9 -0.66 -8.47 51.49
CA PHE A 9 -1.64 -8.28 50.40
C PHE A 9 -1.22 -8.93 49.08
N LEU A 10 0.08 -9.05 48.82
CA LEU A 10 0.61 -9.69 47.61
C LEU A 10 0.31 -11.19 47.55
N LEU A 11 0.35 -11.86 48.69
CA LEU A 11 0.13 -13.30 48.78
C LEU A 11 -1.30 -13.73 48.38
N PRO A 12 -2.38 -13.14 48.94
CA PRO A 12 -3.74 -13.51 48.52
C PRO A 12 -4.04 -13.10 47.08
N PHE A 13 -3.46 -12.01 46.59
CA PHE A 13 -3.65 -11.58 45.18
C PHE A 13 -3.01 -12.56 44.20
N SER A 14 -1.81 -13.05 44.49
CA SER A 14 -1.16 -14.10 43.68
C SER A 14 -1.95 -15.40 43.68
N PHE A 15 -2.59 -15.75 44.80
CA PHE A 15 -3.41 -16.95 44.90
C PHE A 15 -4.71 -16.82 44.08
N CYS A 16 -5.37 -15.66 44.11
CA CYS A 16 -6.52 -15.36 43.26
C CYS A 16 -6.18 -15.39 41.76
N LEU A 17 -5.00 -14.89 41.36
CA LEU A 17 -4.58 -14.89 39.96
C LEU A 17 -4.35 -16.32 39.44
N LEU A 18 -3.74 -17.19 40.25
CA LEU A 18 -3.54 -18.60 39.90
C LEU A 18 -4.86 -19.36 39.79
N ILE A 19 -5.80 -19.11 40.69
CA ILE A 19 -7.15 -19.69 40.61
C ILE A 19 -7.88 -19.20 39.35
N ALA A 20 -7.77 -17.91 39.02
CA ALA A 20 -8.40 -17.38 37.80
C ALA A 20 -7.83 -18.07 36.55
N MET A 21 -6.50 -18.18 36.41
CA MET A 21 -5.89 -18.89 35.28
C MET A 21 -6.27 -20.37 35.20
N ALA A 22 -6.41 -21.05 36.34
CA ALA A 22 -6.83 -22.46 36.36
C ALA A 22 -8.32 -22.66 36.00
N LEU A 23 -9.14 -21.62 36.14
CA LEU A 23 -10.57 -21.66 35.82
C LEU A 23 -10.89 -21.06 34.44
N TYR A 24 -9.91 -20.49 33.74
CA TYR A 24 -10.10 -20.06 32.36
C TYR A 24 -10.24 -21.31 31.47
N PRO A 25 -11.35 -21.46 30.72
CA PRO A 25 -11.54 -22.62 29.87
C PRO A 25 -10.54 -22.58 28.72
N ASP A 26 -9.90 -23.72 28.46
CA ASP A 26 -9.03 -23.90 27.30
C ASP A 26 -9.84 -23.72 26.00
N SER A 27 -9.33 -22.90 25.08
CA SER A 27 -9.92 -22.71 23.75
C SER A 27 -9.55 -23.85 22.79
N THR A 28 -9.71 -25.10 23.24
CA THR A 28 -9.47 -26.26 22.37
C THR A 28 -10.53 -26.29 21.29
N ILE A 29 -10.09 -26.14 20.04
CA ILE A 29 -10.96 -26.25 18.87
C ILE A 29 -11.47 -27.69 18.80
N ASN A 30 -12.79 -27.86 18.80
CA ASN A 30 -13.41 -29.16 18.60
C ASN A 30 -13.35 -29.52 17.11
N SER A 31 -12.51 -30.50 16.76
CA SER A 31 -12.33 -30.99 15.40
C SER A 31 -13.59 -31.65 14.83
N ASP A 32 -14.47 -32.17 15.69
CA ASP A 32 -15.66 -32.92 15.28
C ASP A 32 -16.70 -32.01 14.61
N LEU A 33 -16.67 -30.70 14.91
CA LEU A 33 -17.52 -29.69 14.26
C LEU A 33 -17.19 -29.47 12.78
N TYR A 34 -16.03 -29.96 12.31
CA TYR A 34 -15.53 -29.79 10.95
C TYR A 34 -15.28 -31.14 10.26
N SER A 35 -15.76 -32.25 10.83
CA SER A 35 -15.60 -33.56 10.23
C SER A 35 -16.51 -33.71 9.01
N THR A 36 -15.95 -34.18 7.90
CA THR A 36 -16.68 -34.58 6.69
C THR A 36 -16.94 -36.09 6.65
N GLU A 37 -16.62 -36.79 7.72
CA GLU A 37 -16.78 -38.23 7.84
C GLU A 37 -18.28 -38.59 7.85
N GLY A 38 -18.70 -39.46 6.92
CA GLY A 38 -20.12 -39.84 6.76
C GLY A 38 -20.95 -38.98 5.80
N LEU A 39 -20.35 -37.97 5.14
CA LEU A 39 -21.02 -37.26 4.04
C LEU A 39 -21.01 -38.13 2.77
N GLU A 40 -22.17 -38.70 2.41
CA GLU A 40 -22.39 -39.23 1.06
C GLU A 40 -22.63 -38.07 0.09
N LEU A 41 -21.60 -37.71 -0.65
CA LEU A 41 -21.67 -36.71 -1.71
C LEU A 41 -22.00 -37.42 -3.03
N ASP A 42 -23.21 -37.18 -3.55
CA ASP A 42 -23.63 -37.71 -4.84
C ASP A 42 -23.02 -36.87 -5.98
N TYR A 43 -22.06 -37.45 -6.69
CA TYR A 43 -21.39 -36.84 -7.82
C TYR A 43 -21.94 -37.31 -9.17
N ASN A 44 -23.03 -38.08 -9.21
CA ASN A 44 -23.61 -38.57 -10.46
C ASN A 44 -24.41 -37.47 -11.17
N VAL A 45 -23.68 -36.62 -11.90
CA VAL A 45 -24.27 -35.82 -12.99
C VAL A 45 -24.60 -36.77 -14.14
N SER A 46 -25.84 -36.74 -14.65
CA SER A 46 -26.24 -37.61 -15.76
C SER A 46 -25.34 -37.36 -16.98
N ALA A 47 -24.97 -38.44 -17.70
CA ALA A 47 -24.14 -38.34 -18.89
C ALA A 47 -24.75 -37.41 -19.95
N GLU A 48 -26.08 -37.27 -19.98
CA GLU A 48 -26.82 -36.37 -20.87
C GLU A 48 -26.57 -34.88 -20.53
N LEU A 49 -26.44 -34.53 -19.24
CA LEU A 49 -26.03 -33.19 -18.80
C LEU A 49 -24.55 -32.90 -19.10
N ALA A 50 -23.69 -33.92 -19.07
CA ALA A 50 -22.27 -33.79 -19.42
C ALA A 50 -22.02 -33.70 -20.94
N MET A 51 -22.96 -34.20 -21.75
CA MET A 51 -22.84 -34.29 -23.22
C MET A 51 -23.54 -33.17 -23.97
N ASN A 52 -24.38 -32.35 -23.30
CA ASN A 52 -24.97 -31.16 -23.90
C ASN A 52 -24.02 -29.94 -23.82
N ASP A 53 -22.78 -30.14 -24.25
CA ASP A 53 -21.86 -29.04 -24.54
C ASP A 53 -22.18 -28.54 -25.95
N GLN A 54 -23.26 -27.76 -26.08
CA GLN A 54 -23.30 -26.78 -27.15
C GLN A 54 -22.20 -25.78 -26.83
N SER A 55 -21.03 -26.04 -27.42
CA SER A 55 -19.82 -25.24 -27.33
C SER A 55 -20.08 -23.79 -27.80
N GLN A 56 -20.68 -22.99 -26.93
CA GLN A 56 -20.39 -21.57 -26.85
C GLN A 56 -19.09 -21.49 -26.08
N ASN A 57 -18.01 -21.27 -26.81
CA ASN A 57 -16.63 -21.15 -26.37
C ASN A 57 -16.51 -20.09 -25.25
N SER A 58 -16.90 -20.48 -24.03
CA SER A 58 -16.92 -19.65 -22.84
C SER A 58 -15.82 -20.21 -21.97
N GLN A 59 -14.60 -19.79 -22.27
CA GLN A 59 -13.51 -19.90 -21.30
C GLN A 59 -14.08 -19.41 -19.97
N PRO A 60 -14.01 -20.18 -18.86
CA PRO A 60 -14.38 -19.63 -17.57
C PRO A 60 -13.48 -18.40 -17.39
N ASN A 61 -14.08 -17.21 -17.40
CA ASN A 61 -13.39 -15.98 -17.05
C ASN A 61 -13.02 -16.10 -15.58
N ILE A 62 -11.94 -16.83 -15.30
CA ILE A 62 -11.23 -16.74 -14.03
C ILE A 62 -10.73 -15.30 -14.01
N PHE A 63 -11.52 -14.42 -13.41
CA PHE A 63 -11.13 -13.05 -13.17
C PHE A 63 -9.92 -13.09 -12.22
N THR A 64 -8.75 -13.14 -12.84
CA THR A 64 -7.50 -12.80 -12.19
C THR A 64 -7.38 -11.29 -12.33
N PRO A 65 -7.33 -10.51 -11.23
CA PRO A 65 -7.17 -9.07 -11.32
C PRO A 65 -5.72 -8.75 -11.75
N HIS A 66 -5.41 -8.99 -13.02
CA HIS A 66 -4.14 -8.60 -13.61
C HIS A 66 -4.16 -7.09 -13.84
N LEU A 67 -3.66 -6.33 -12.86
CA LEU A 67 -3.54 -4.88 -12.96
C LEU A 67 -2.59 -4.44 -14.10
N GLY A 68 -1.60 -5.30 -14.43
CA GLY A 68 -0.65 -5.03 -15.50
C GLY A 68 0.07 -3.69 -15.31
N LYS A 69 0.15 -2.91 -16.39
CA LYS A 69 0.72 -1.56 -16.40
C LYS A 69 -0.35 -0.45 -16.33
N SER A 70 -1.53 -0.74 -15.77
CA SER A 70 -2.56 0.28 -15.52
C SER A 70 -2.14 1.26 -14.42
N PHE A 71 -2.95 2.30 -14.23
CA PHE A 71 -2.78 3.26 -13.14
C PHE A 71 -2.98 2.59 -11.76
N GLU A 72 -3.94 1.68 -11.65
CA GLU A 72 -4.17 0.89 -10.43
C GLU A 72 -2.95 0.01 -10.15
N GLY A 73 -2.37 -0.62 -11.18
CA GLY A 73 -1.12 -1.37 -11.05
C GLY A 73 0.04 -0.49 -10.58
N PHE A 74 0.11 0.77 -11.02
CA PHE A 74 1.09 1.74 -10.54
C PHE A 74 0.90 2.06 -9.06
N LYS A 75 -0.33 2.36 -8.63
CA LYS A 75 -0.67 2.64 -7.22
C LYS A 75 -0.31 1.47 -6.33
N GLU A 76 -0.75 0.27 -6.68
CA GLU A 76 -0.52 -0.93 -5.86
C GLU A 76 0.96 -1.34 -5.82
N ALA A 77 1.69 -1.24 -6.94
CA ALA A 77 3.12 -1.52 -6.94
C ALA A 77 3.89 -0.54 -6.05
N LEU A 78 3.50 0.74 -6.06
CA LEU A 78 4.12 1.77 -5.23
C LEU A 78 3.75 1.54 -3.76
N ALA A 79 2.47 1.36 -3.44
CA ALA A 79 1.99 1.03 -2.10
C ALA A 79 2.70 -0.19 -1.51
N PHE A 80 2.88 -1.24 -2.30
CA PHE A 80 3.59 -2.43 -1.86
C PHE A 80 5.04 -2.13 -1.47
N LYS A 81 5.73 -1.27 -2.24
CA LYS A 81 7.09 -0.85 -1.93
C LYS A 81 7.17 0.04 -0.69
N GLU A 82 6.18 0.90 -0.47
CA GLU A 82 6.13 1.83 0.65
C GLU A 82 5.77 1.15 1.97
N SER A 83 4.71 0.33 1.99
CA SER A 83 4.09 -0.19 3.21
C SER A 83 3.63 -1.64 3.14
N ARG A 84 3.88 -2.33 2.01
CA ARG A 84 3.21 -3.61 1.66
C ARG A 84 1.68 -3.49 1.53
N GLY A 85 1.17 -2.28 1.31
CA GLY A 85 -0.28 -2.04 1.16
C GLY A 85 -1.02 -1.74 2.46
N ASP A 86 -0.31 -1.59 3.59
CA ASP A 86 -0.92 -1.37 4.90
C ASP A 86 -1.35 0.09 5.09
N TYR A 87 -2.66 0.33 5.22
CA TYR A 87 -3.23 1.65 5.45
C TYR A 87 -2.94 2.22 6.85
N PHE A 88 -2.63 1.37 7.83
CA PHE A 88 -2.63 1.75 9.24
C PHE A 88 -1.23 1.76 9.87
N THR A 89 -0.18 1.70 9.03
CA THR A 89 1.21 1.71 9.50
C THR A 89 1.82 3.11 9.57
N VAL A 90 2.79 3.28 10.47
CA VAL A 90 3.64 4.46 10.55
C VAL A 90 5.08 3.99 10.67
N ASN A 91 5.97 4.48 9.81
CA ASN A 91 7.39 4.10 9.88
C ASN A 91 8.16 4.87 10.95
N THR A 92 9.44 4.51 11.13
CA THR A 92 10.33 5.11 12.15
C THR A 92 10.59 6.61 11.98
N LEU A 93 10.26 7.18 10.81
CA LEU A 93 10.40 8.60 10.48
C LEU A 93 9.06 9.34 10.53
N GLY A 94 7.97 8.68 10.93
CA GLY A 94 6.64 9.28 11.06
C GLY A 94 5.85 9.40 9.75
N TYR A 95 6.23 8.68 8.69
CA TYR A 95 5.44 8.63 7.46
C TYR A 95 4.26 7.69 7.61
N LEU A 96 3.09 8.09 7.09
CA LEU A 96 1.80 7.52 7.43
C LEU A 96 1.18 6.70 6.28
N GLY A 97 0.66 5.55 6.62
CA GLY A 97 -0.28 4.75 5.85
C GLY A 97 0.30 4.08 4.60
N LYS A 98 -0.61 3.67 3.71
CA LYS A 98 -0.35 2.80 2.55
C LYS A 98 0.74 3.35 1.64
N TYR A 99 0.79 4.66 1.49
CA TYR A 99 1.73 5.36 0.61
C TYR A 99 2.85 6.08 1.37
N GLN A 100 2.96 5.89 2.68
CA GLN A 100 3.99 6.52 3.52
C GLN A 100 4.07 8.03 3.27
N PHE A 101 3.00 8.75 3.61
CA PHE A 101 2.94 10.20 3.44
C PHE A 101 3.59 10.94 4.61
N GLY A 102 4.37 11.98 4.32
CA GLY A 102 4.85 12.90 5.35
C GLY A 102 3.81 13.97 5.71
N ALA A 103 3.77 14.40 6.97
CA ALA A 103 2.79 15.36 7.47
C ALA A 103 2.78 16.70 6.71
N GLU A 104 3.94 17.20 6.29
CA GLU A 104 4.02 18.45 5.51
C GLU A 104 3.41 18.29 4.11
N THR A 105 3.61 17.15 3.45
CA THR A 105 2.96 16.85 2.17
C THR A 105 1.44 16.78 2.33
N LEU A 106 0.95 16.17 3.41
CA LEU A 106 -0.48 16.11 3.73
C LEU A 106 -1.08 17.51 3.87
N LYS A 107 -0.43 18.42 4.59
CA LYS A 107 -0.87 19.82 4.72
C LYS A 107 -0.96 20.51 3.36
N LEU A 108 0.01 20.30 2.46
CA LEU A 108 -0.02 20.87 1.11
C LEU A 108 -1.27 20.45 0.32
N ILE A 109 -1.73 19.21 0.49
CA ILE A 109 -2.94 18.68 -0.15
C ILE A 109 -4.21 18.82 0.70
N GLY A 110 -4.16 19.58 1.81
CA GLY A 110 -5.35 19.99 2.59
C GLY A 110 -5.74 19.05 3.72
N ILE A 111 -4.86 18.13 4.10
CA ILE A 111 -5.07 17.20 5.21
C ILE A 111 -4.22 17.67 6.38
N TYR A 112 -4.87 18.13 7.44
CA TYR A 112 -4.20 18.75 8.59
C TYR A 112 -4.12 17.84 9.83
N SER A 113 -4.86 16.73 9.84
CA SER A 113 -4.88 15.77 10.94
C SER A 113 -4.27 14.42 10.51
N PRO A 114 -3.03 14.10 10.95
CA PRO A 114 -2.40 12.82 10.65
C PRO A 114 -3.20 11.61 11.17
N ASN A 115 -3.85 11.73 12.33
CA ASN A 115 -4.67 10.65 12.88
C ASN A 115 -5.91 10.40 12.02
N GLN A 116 -6.62 11.46 11.61
CA GLN A 116 -7.76 11.32 10.70
C GLN A 116 -7.35 10.72 9.35
N PHE A 117 -6.15 11.06 8.87
CA PHE A 117 -5.59 10.51 7.65
C PHE A 117 -5.28 9.01 7.76
N LEU A 118 -4.59 8.61 8.84
CA LEU A 118 -4.14 7.23 9.04
C LEU A 118 -5.33 6.26 9.11
N TYR A 119 -6.42 6.67 9.77
CA TYR A 119 -7.60 5.82 9.93
C TYR A 119 -8.67 6.00 8.84
N ASN A 120 -8.34 6.63 7.70
CA ASN A 120 -9.27 6.81 6.58
C ASN A 120 -8.63 6.36 5.24
N PRO A 121 -8.80 5.07 4.86
CA PRO A 121 -8.25 4.53 3.62
C PRO A 121 -8.66 5.31 2.36
N GLU A 122 -9.92 5.75 2.28
CA GLU A 122 -10.41 6.53 1.15
C GLU A 122 -9.65 7.86 1.00
N LEU A 123 -9.41 8.54 2.12
CA LEU A 123 -8.64 9.78 2.14
C LEU A 123 -7.18 9.54 1.71
N GLN A 124 -6.59 8.39 2.03
CA GLN A 124 -5.24 8.02 1.57
C GLN A 124 -5.18 7.82 0.05
N GLU A 125 -6.18 7.15 -0.53
CA GLU A 125 -6.30 6.97 -1.98
C GLU A 125 -6.46 8.32 -2.70
N LYS A 126 -7.32 9.21 -2.17
CA LYS A 126 -7.51 10.57 -2.69
C LYS A 126 -6.24 11.42 -2.53
N ALA A 127 -5.51 11.27 -1.42
CA ALA A 127 -4.24 11.95 -1.18
C ALA A 127 -3.16 11.55 -2.18
N PHE A 128 -3.08 10.26 -2.51
CA PHE A 128 -2.16 9.76 -3.54
C PHE A 128 -2.39 10.47 -4.88
N ILE A 129 -3.64 10.51 -5.33
CA ILE A 129 -4.02 11.17 -6.59
C ILE A 129 -3.68 12.67 -6.53
N ALA A 130 -4.11 13.38 -5.48
CA ALA A 130 -3.85 14.82 -5.34
C ALA A 130 -2.34 15.16 -5.34
N ASN A 131 -1.51 14.33 -4.69
CA ASN A 131 -0.06 14.50 -4.71
C ASN A 131 0.52 14.24 -6.11
N ALA A 132 0.07 13.18 -6.79
CA ALA A 132 0.48 12.87 -8.16
C ALA A 132 0.12 14.00 -9.14
N GLU A 133 -1.09 14.56 -9.05
CA GLU A 133 -1.55 15.68 -9.88
C GLU A 133 -0.67 16.94 -9.68
N ARG A 134 -0.30 17.25 -8.43
CA ARG A 134 0.62 18.36 -8.11
C ARG A 134 2.02 18.11 -8.62
N ASN A 135 2.56 16.92 -8.40
CA ASN A 135 3.89 16.54 -8.89
C ASN A 135 3.93 16.62 -10.42
N LYS A 136 2.91 16.09 -11.10
CA LYS A 136 2.75 16.18 -12.56
C LYS A 136 2.70 17.63 -13.02
N TRP A 137 1.95 18.50 -12.33
CA TRP A 137 1.95 19.94 -12.63
C TRP A 137 3.34 20.56 -12.50
N VAL A 138 4.05 20.30 -11.39
CA VAL A 138 5.37 20.88 -11.13
C VAL A 138 6.43 20.40 -12.15
N LEU A 139 6.29 19.16 -12.63
CA LEU A 139 7.23 18.48 -13.52
C LEU A 139 6.80 18.47 -14.99
N ARG A 140 5.64 19.03 -15.37
CA ARG A 140 5.08 18.97 -16.73
C ARG A 140 6.06 19.32 -17.86
N LYS A 141 6.93 20.31 -17.63
CA LYS A 141 7.96 20.71 -18.61
C LYS A 141 9.08 19.69 -18.71
N ASP A 142 9.50 19.14 -17.56
CA ASP A 142 10.56 18.14 -17.48
C ASP A 142 10.06 16.79 -18.03
N ILE A 143 8.82 16.39 -17.75
CA ILE A 143 8.16 15.22 -18.37
C ILE A 143 8.18 15.37 -19.90
N LYS A 144 7.69 16.49 -20.44
CA LYS A 144 7.70 16.73 -21.91
C LYS A 144 9.13 16.66 -22.50
N ARG A 145 10.14 17.15 -21.78
CA ARG A 145 11.52 17.23 -22.26
C ARG A 145 12.26 15.89 -22.22
N PHE A 146 11.97 15.06 -21.22
CA PHE A 146 12.80 13.90 -20.89
C PHE A 146 12.10 12.55 -21.04
N ASN A 147 10.76 12.50 -21.15
CA ASN A 147 10.05 11.25 -21.37
C ASN A 147 10.60 10.50 -22.60
N GLY A 148 10.87 9.21 -22.44
CA GLY A 148 11.47 8.34 -23.45
C GLY A 148 13.00 8.36 -23.53
N LYS A 149 13.69 9.32 -22.89
CA LYS A 149 15.16 9.42 -22.93
C LYS A 149 15.82 8.50 -21.90
N SER A 150 17.11 8.21 -22.10
CA SER A 150 17.93 7.53 -21.10
C SER A 150 18.74 8.55 -20.31
N ILE A 151 18.60 8.56 -18.98
CA ILE A 151 19.30 9.48 -18.06
C ILE A 151 19.88 8.66 -16.90
N GLY A 152 21.17 8.82 -16.62
CA GLY A 152 21.84 8.07 -15.55
C GLY A 152 21.71 6.55 -15.67
N GLY A 153 21.56 6.02 -16.90
CA GLY A 153 21.34 4.59 -17.17
C GLY A 153 19.92 4.08 -16.94
N VAL A 154 18.92 4.98 -16.86
CA VAL A 154 17.50 4.63 -16.70
C VAL A 154 16.68 5.25 -17.82
N LYS A 155 15.79 4.44 -18.42
CA LYS A 155 14.77 4.95 -19.35
C LYS A 155 13.74 5.76 -18.57
N VAL A 156 13.64 7.04 -18.88
CA VAL A 156 12.73 7.98 -18.23
C VAL A 156 11.32 7.77 -18.76
N THR A 157 10.37 7.50 -17.86
CA THR A 157 8.93 7.50 -18.16
C THR A 157 8.20 8.47 -17.25
N GLU A 158 7.01 8.91 -17.63
CA GLU A 158 6.15 9.73 -16.77
C GLU A 158 5.88 9.03 -15.42
N SER A 159 5.51 7.75 -15.43
CA SER A 159 5.29 6.94 -14.23
C SER A 159 6.52 6.87 -13.32
N GLY A 160 7.72 6.67 -13.87
CA GLY A 160 8.96 6.70 -13.10
C GLY A 160 9.25 8.09 -12.50
N ILE A 161 8.97 9.16 -13.24
CA ILE A 161 9.07 10.55 -12.74
C ILE A 161 8.12 10.79 -11.57
N LEU A 162 6.86 10.36 -11.69
CA LEU A 162 5.85 10.55 -10.65
C LEU A 162 6.17 9.76 -9.38
N ALA A 163 6.60 8.50 -9.53
CA ALA A 163 7.04 7.70 -8.39
C ALA A 163 8.27 8.31 -7.70
N ALA A 164 9.27 8.74 -8.45
CA ALA A 164 10.45 9.38 -7.86
C ALA A 164 10.11 10.72 -7.19
N ALA A 165 9.09 11.43 -7.69
CA ALA A 165 8.59 12.65 -7.06
C ALA A 165 7.78 12.37 -5.79
N HIS A 166 7.11 11.22 -5.70
CA HIS A 166 6.47 10.74 -4.47
C HIS A 166 7.52 10.51 -3.37
N LEU A 167 8.61 9.80 -3.71
CA LEU A 167 9.72 9.54 -2.79
C LEU A 167 10.43 10.82 -2.32
N ALA A 168 10.95 11.61 -3.27
CA ALA A 168 11.97 12.62 -3.00
C ALA A 168 11.48 14.06 -3.23
N GLY A 169 10.20 14.23 -3.57
CA GLY A 169 9.63 15.48 -4.01
C GLY A 169 10.02 15.85 -5.45
N PRO A 170 9.24 16.73 -6.11
CA PRO A 170 9.47 17.10 -7.50
C PRO A 170 10.74 17.95 -7.69
N GLY A 171 11.23 18.62 -6.64
CA GLY A 171 12.48 19.37 -6.69
C GLY A 171 13.70 18.49 -6.93
N SER A 172 13.79 17.37 -6.21
CA SER A 172 14.89 16.39 -6.34
C SER A 172 14.89 15.74 -7.72
N VAL A 173 13.70 15.41 -8.25
CA VAL A 173 13.56 14.87 -9.60
C VAL A 173 14.00 15.86 -10.67
N LYS A 174 13.68 17.16 -10.54
CA LYS A 174 14.22 18.18 -11.46
C LYS A 174 15.73 18.21 -11.47
N LYS A 175 16.36 18.17 -10.30
CA LYS A 175 17.83 18.16 -10.18
C LYS A 175 18.42 16.92 -10.85
N PHE A 176 17.85 15.73 -10.62
CA PHE A 176 18.27 14.50 -11.29
C PHE A 176 18.19 14.61 -12.82
N LEU A 177 17.02 14.99 -13.35
CA LEU A 177 16.78 15.08 -14.79
C LEU A 177 17.68 16.12 -15.47
N ARG A 178 17.84 17.30 -14.85
CA ARG A 178 18.59 18.43 -15.45
C ARG A 178 20.10 18.30 -15.31
N SER A 179 20.57 17.51 -14.35
CA SER A 179 21.97 17.13 -14.23
C SER A 179 22.33 15.87 -15.02
N TYR A 180 21.41 15.37 -15.84
CA TYR A 180 21.57 14.12 -16.60
C TYR A 180 21.96 12.91 -15.73
N GLY A 181 21.48 12.88 -14.49
CA GLY A 181 21.69 11.79 -13.54
C GLY A 181 22.89 11.95 -12.61
N ASN A 182 23.68 13.04 -12.75
CA ASN A 182 24.81 13.31 -11.84
C ASN A 182 24.35 13.59 -10.40
N TYR A 183 23.18 14.23 -10.23
CA TYR A 183 22.55 14.38 -8.92
C TYR A 183 21.54 13.26 -8.68
N ASN A 184 21.72 12.44 -7.64
CA ASN A 184 20.79 11.36 -7.29
C ASN A 184 20.49 11.38 -5.79
N PHE A 185 19.37 11.99 -5.40
CA PHE A 185 18.90 12.01 -4.02
C PHE A 185 18.62 10.60 -3.50
N SER A 186 18.95 10.36 -2.23
CA SER A 186 18.58 9.17 -1.47
C SER A 186 17.78 9.57 -0.24
N ASP A 187 16.72 8.81 0.08
CA ASP A 187 16.05 8.92 1.36
C ASP A 187 16.90 8.32 2.50
N ALA A 188 16.39 8.41 3.72
CA ALA A 188 17.04 7.89 4.92
C ALA A 188 17.15 6.35 4.96
N TYR A 189 16.40 5.63 4.11
CA TYR A 189 16.45 4.16 3.98
C TYR A 189 17.28 3.71 2.77
N GLY A 190 17.97 4.62 2.07
CA GLY A 190 18.81 4.30 0.91
C GLY A 190 18.07 4.21 -0.42
N SER A 191 16.76 4.47 -0.47
CA SER A 191 16.00 4.50 -1.72
C SER A 191 16.32 5.77 -2.49
N THR A 192 16.67 5.62 -3.77
CA THR A 192 17.08 6.76 -4.60
C THR A 192 16.06 7.16 -5.67
N VAL A 193 16.17 8.40 -6.14
CA VAL A 193 15.40 8.89 -7.31
C VAL A 193 15.60 7.95 -8.50
N LYS A 194 16.85 7.62 -8.83
CA LYS A 194 17.18 6.67 -9.92
C LYS A 194 16.49 5.32 -9.74
N TYR A 195 16.47 4.78 -8.51
CA TYR A 195 15.83 3.51 -8.20
C TYR A 195 14.32 3.56 -8.48
N TYR A 196 13.62 4.60 -8.01
CA TYR A 196 12.18 4.75 -8.25
C TYR A 196 11.86 4.97 -9.74
N MET A 197 12.67 5.78 -10.42
CA MET A 197 12.52 5.99 -11.86
C MET A 197 12.61 4.67 -12.65
N LYS A 198 13.55 3.79 -12.28
CA LYS A 198 13.73 2.49 -12.93
C LYS A 198 12.61 1.51 -12.55
N ARG A 199 12.31 1.38 -11.26
CA ARG A 199 11.36 0.39 -10.73
C ARG A 199 9.94 0.62 -11.22
N PHE A 200 9.50 1.88 -11.24
CA PHE A 200 8.14 2.25 -11.60
C PHE A 200 8.02 2.73 -13.05
N SER A 201 8.92 2.26 -13.92
CA SER A 201 8.90 2.56 -15.34
C SER A 201 7.76 1.82 -16.06
N GLY A 202 7.16 2.50 -17.04
CA GLY A 202 6.27 1.92 -18.02
C GLY A 202 4.83 1.68 -17.59
N TYR A 203 4.38 2.24 -16.47
CA TYR A 203 2.95 2.28 -16.14
C TYR A 203 2.24 3.42 -16.87
N ASP A 204 0.97 3.22 -17.18
CA ASP A 204 0.05 4.23 -17.69
C ASP A 204 -0.42 5.13 -16.55
N THR A 205 -0.09 6.42 -16.66
CA THR A 205 -0.48 7.48 -15.74
C THR A 205 -1.27 8.58 -16.44
N SER A 206 -1.87 8.27 -17.61
CA SER A 206 -2.65 9.19 -18.42
C SER A 206 -3.84 9.81 -17.67
N ILE A 207 -4.47 9.03 -16.78
CA ILE A 207 -5.58 9.47 -15.93
C ILE A 207 -5.21 10.60 -14.97
N VAL A 208 -3.93 10.71 -14.59
CA VAL A 208 -3.46 11.77 -13.68
C VAL A 208 -3.41 13.08 -14.46
N THR A 209 -4.26 14.04 -14.11
CA THR A 209 -4.24 15.37 -14.74
C THR A 209 -3.35 16.33 -13.95
N PRO A 210 -2.52 17.17 -14.61
CA PRO A 210 -1.64 18.09 -13.89
C PRO A 210 -2.43 19.24 -13.25
N LYS A 211 -2.53 19.29 -11.92
CA LYS A 211 -3.24 20.35 -11.18
C LYS A 211 -2.35 21.04 -10.12
N LYS A 212 -2.18 22.36 -10.23
CA LYS A 212 -1.28 23.15 -9.33
C LYS A 212 -1.70 23.09 -7.86
N LYS A 213 -3.00 23.15 -7.61
CA LYS A 213 -3.59 23.28 -6.26
C LYS A 213 -4.50 22.10 -5.92
N ALA A 214 -4.21 20.89 -6.40
CA ALA A 214 -4.99 19.71 -6.05
C ALA A 214 -5.12 19.56 -4.53
N LYS A 215 -6.28 19.11 -4.06
CA LYS A 215 -6.57 18.86 -2.66
C LYS A 215 -7.23 17.49 -2.56
N ALA A 216 -6.99 16.80 -1.45
CA ALA A 216 -7.69 15.57 -1.11
C ALA A 216 -8.86 15.95 -0.20
N THR A 217 -10.08 15.73 -0.69
CA THR A 217 -11.33 16.03 0.01
C THR A 217 -12.17 14.78 0.04
N LEU A 218 -12.81 14.48 1.19
CA LEU A 218 -13.83 13.44 1.25
C LEU A 218 -15.02 13.84 0.38
#